data_AF-A0A961YX25-F1
#
_entry.id   AF-A0A961YX25-F1
#
_cell.length_a   1.000
_cell.length_b   1.000
_cell.length_c   1.000
_cell.angle_alpha   90.00
_cell.angle_beta   90.00
_cell.angle_gamma   90.00
#
_symmetry.space_group_name_H-M   'P 1'
#
loop_
_entity.id
_entity.type
_entity.pdbx_description
1 polymer ?
#
loop_
_entity_poly.entity_id
_entity_poly.type
_entity_poly.pdbx_seq_one_letter_code
_entity_poly.pdbx_strand_id
1 'polypeptide(L)'
;MLEKTFDAADVEPRIAALWEEAGAFKAGAGAAPGAKPFSIVIPPPNVTGSLHIGHALNNTLQDVLARFERMRGRDVLWQPGMDHAGIATQMVVERQMMERQEPDRHKIGRDAFVEKVWAWKGESGGQIINQLKRIGASCDWGRERFTMDEGLSRAVTKVFVDLYRAGLIYKDKRLVNWDPKLRTAISDLEVEQVETKGKLYHFKYPIEG
;
A
#
# COMPACT_ATOMS: atom_id res chain seq x y z
N MET A 1 1.62 36.67 -27.62
CA MET A 1 0.28 36.28 -28.12
C MET A 1 -0.08 35.00 -27.38
N LEU A 2 -1.25 34.90 -26.74
CA LEU A 2 -1.65 33.64 -26.09
C LEU A 2 -1.98 32.61 -27.17
N GLU A 3 -1.46 31.40 -27.01
CA GLU A 3 -1.82 30.24 -27.85
C GLU A 3 -3.34 30.02 -27.81
N LYS A 4 -3.93 29.60 -28.95
CA LYS A 4 -5.37 29.36 -29.05
C LYS A 4 -5.82 28.07 -28.34
N THR A 5 -4.89 27.13 -28.17
CA THR A 5 -5.16 25.81 -27.57
C THR A 5 -4.32 25.65 -26.32
N PHE A 6 -4.93 25.15 -25.24
CA PHE A 6 -4.21 24.79 -24.02
C PHE A 6 -3.56 23.41 -24.20
N ASP A 7 -2.24 23.33 -24.05
CA ASP A 7 -1.51 22.07 -23.95
C ASP A 7 -1.17 21.77 -22.48
N ALA A 8 -1.84 20.75 -21.92
CA ALA A 8 -1.60 20.32 -20.56
C ALA A 8 -0.20 19.71 -20.38
N ALA A 9 0.36 19.06 -21.41
CA ALA A 9 1.64 18.39 -21.33
C ALA A 9 2.80 19.38 -21.10
N ASP A 10 2.67 20.61 -21.61
CA ASP A 10 3.65 21.68 -21.42
C ASP A 10 3.48 22.40 -20.08
N VAL A 11 2.27 22.43 -19.54
CA VAL A 11 1.93 23.23 -18.36
C VAL A 11 2.03 22.46 -17.05
N GLU A 12 1.48 21.24 -16.99
CA GLU A 12 1.43 20.44 -15.76
C GLU A 12 2.80 20.15 -15.15
N PRO A 13 3.82 19.69 -15.91
CA PRO A 13 5.12 19.36 -15.31
C PRO A 13 5.81 20.59 -14.73
N ARG A 14 5.68 21.74 -15.40
CA ARG A 14 6.24 23.01 -14.94
C ARG A 14 5.58 23.46 -13.64
N ILE A 15 4.25 23.37 -13.53
CA ILE A 15 3.53 23.75 -12.31
C ILE A 15 3.85 22.80 -11.16
N ALA A 16 3.89 21.48 -11.43
CA ALA A 16 4.23 20.48 -10.43
C ALA A 16 5.64 20.72 -9.85
N ALA A 17 6.62 21.03 -10.69
CA ALA A 17 7.97 21.37 -10.27
C ALA A 17 8.01 22.61 -9.37
N LEU A 18 7.25 23.67 -9.71
CA LEU A 18 7.16 24.88 -8.88
C LEU A 18 6.56 24.60 -7.49
N TRP A 19 5.54 23.75 -7.40
CA TRP A 19 4.96 23.37 -6.11
C TRP A 19 5.94 22.56 -5.25
N GLU A 20 6.70 21.67 -5.88
CA GLU A 20 7.71 20.87 -5.18
C GLU A 20 8.87 21.73 -4.67
N GLU A 21 9.41 22.62 -5.52
CA GLU A 21 10.48 23.56 -5.14
C GLU A 21 10.06 24.50 -4.00
N ALA A 22 8.83 25.03 -4.05
CA ALA A 22 8.28 25.88 -3.01
C ALA A 22 7.91 25.12 -1.72
N GLY A 23 7.90 23.78 -1.73
CA GLY A 23 7.36 22.98 -0.64
C GLY A 23 5.90 23.32 -0.32
N ALA A 24 5.12 23.68 -1.34
CA ALA A 24 3.80 24.33 -1.23
C ALA A 24 2.75 23.52 -0.45
N PHE A 25 2.99 22.21 -0.29
CA PHE A 25 2.05 21.27 0.33
C PHE A 25 2.57 20.61 1.61
N LYS A 26 3.73 21.05 2.12
CA LYS A 26 4.22 20.60 3.43
C LYS A 26 3.20 20.93 4.52
N ALA A 27 3.06 20.07 5.52
CA ALA A 27 2.26 20.41 6.71
C ALA A 27 2.78 21.73 7.32
N GLY A 28 1.86 22.63 7.66
CA GLY A 28 2.14 24.00 8.10
C GLY A 28 2.33 25.02 6.98
N ALA A 29 2.48 24.61 5.71
CA ALA A 29 2.71 25.54 4.61
C ALA A 29 1.51 26.48 4.40
N GLY A 30 1.73 27.78 4.57
CA GLY A 30 0.69 28.81 4.44
C GLY A 30 -0.32 28.87 5.59
N ALA A 31 -0.15 28.04 6.63
CA ALA A 31 -1.03 28.05 7.80
C ALA A 31 -0.62 29.15 8.80
N ALA A 32 -1.60 29.88 9.33
CA ALA A 32 -1.34 30.81 10.43
C ALA A 32 -0.97 30.05 11.72
N PRO A 33 -0.16 30.64 12.62
CA PRO A 33 0.08 30.06 13.93
C PRO A 33 -1.25 29.74 14.65
N GLY A 34 -1.41 28.48 15.09
CA GLY A 34 -2.63 28.02 15.76
C GLY A 34 -3.80 27.68 14.82
N ALA A 35 -3.59 27.65 13.49
CA ALA A 35 -4.57 27.16 12.54
C ALA A 35 -5.08 25.75 12.92
N LYS A 36 -6.38 25.50 12.70
CA LYS A 36 -6.98 24.21 13.02
C LYS A 36 -6.41 23.12 12.08
N PRO A 37 -5.90 22.00 12.61
CA PRO A 37 -5.33 20.95 11.77
C PRO A 37 -6.43 20.21 10.99
N PHE A 38 -6.14 19.79 9.77
CA PHE A 38 -6.90 18.84 8.97
C PHE A 38 -5.94 17.78 8.47
N SER A 39 -6.27 16.49 8.66
CA SER A 39 -5.39 15.43 8.19
C SER A 39 -6.16 14.32 7.51
N ILE A 40 -5.55 13.82 6.44
CA ILE A 40 -5.97 12.63 5.71
C ILE A 40 -4.73 11.74 5.59
N VAL A 41 -4.90 10.44 5.78
CA VAL A 41 -3.87 9.44 5.46
C VAL A 41 -4.24 8.85 4.12
N ILE A 42 -3.33 8.88 3.15
CA ILE A 42 -3.54 8.16 1.88
C ILE A 42 -3.74 6.68 2.21
N PRO A 43 -4.76 5.99 1.67
CA PRO A 43 -4.78 4.54 1.68
C PRO A 43 -3.53 4.08 0.92
N PRO A 44 -2.52 3.51 1.62
CA PRO A 44 -1.21 3.33 1.03
C PRO A 44 -1.30 2.30 -0.10
N PRO A 45 -0.96 2.65 -1.35
CA PRO A 45 -0.97 1.68 -2.43
C PRO A 45 0.04 0.56 -2.17
N ASN A 46 -0.33 -0.65 -2.58
CA ASN A 46 0.52 -1.84 -2.49
C ASN A 46 1.68 -1.75 -3.49
N VAL A 47 2.87 -2.16 -3.09
CA VAL A 47 4.06 -2.26 -3.96
C VAL A 47 3.98 -3.51 -4.87
N THR A 48 2.92 -3.60 -5.67
CA THR A 48 2.60 -4.74 -6.53
C THR A 48 2.58 -4.38 -8.02
N GLY A 49 3.02 -3.18 -8.40
CA GLY A 49 3.06 -2.71 -9.78
C GLY A 49 2.73 -1.22 -9.90
N SER A 50 1.96 -0.87 -10.93
CA SER A 50 1.54 0.50 -11.23
C SER A 50 0.09 0.78 -10.78
N LEU A 51 -0.21 2.05 -10.56
CA LEU A 51 -1.55 2.51 -10.22
C LEU A 51 -2.49 2.44 -11.44
N HIS A 52 -3.72 1.99 -11.18
CA HIS A 52 -4.85 2.02 -12.13
C HIS A 52 -5.88 3.13 -11.82
N ILE A 53 -6.91 3.29 -12.67
CA ILE A 53 -7.91 4.37 -12.58
C ILE A 53 -8.64 4.45 -11.22
N GLY A 54 -8.89 3.32 -10.55
CA GLY A 54 -9.43 3.32 -9.19
C GLY A 54 -8.57 4.09 -8.17
N HIS A 55 -7.24 4.02 -8.28
CA HIS A 55 -6.35 4.82 -7.46
C HIS A 55 -6.43 6.30 -7.83
N ALA A 56 -6.54 6.63 -9.11
CA ALA A 56 -6.71 8.01 -9.55
C ALA A 56 -7.99 8.62 -8.96
N LEU A 57 -9.12 7.92 -9.05
CA LEU A 57 -10.38 8.34 -8.44
C LEU A 57 -10.23 8.57 -6.92
N ASN A 58 -9.69 7.58 -6.21
CA ASN A 58 -9.53 7.65 -4.76
C ASN A 58 -8.64 8.83 -4.32
N ASN A 59 -7.55 9.08 -5.04
CA ASN A 59 -6.62 10.16 -4.71
C ASN A 59 -7.14 11.53 -5.10
N THR A 60 -7.83 11.65 -6.24
CA THR A 60 -8.45 12.93 -6.64
C THR A 60 -9.47 13.40 -5.60
N LEU A 61 -10.29 12.50 -5.05
CA LEU A 61 -11.26 12.87 -4.01
C LEU A 61 -10.57 13.40 -2.74
N GLN A 62 -9.50 12.75 -2.30
CA GLN A 62 -8.72 13.19 -1.15
C GLN A 62 -8.00 14.52 -1.42
N ASP A 63 -7.41 14.68 -2.60
CA ASP A 63 -6.70 15.89 -3.00
C ASP A 63 -7.62 17.11 -3.04
N VAL A 64 -8.84 16.95 -3.59
CA VAL A 64 -9.86 18.01 -3.60
C VAL A 64 -10.17 18.47 -2.16
N LEU A 65 -10.36 17.53 -1.23
CA LEU A 65 -10.61 17.86 0.18
C LEU A 65 -9.40 18.54 0.84
N ALA A 66 -8.20 18.01 0.61
CA ALA A 66 -6.96 18.57 1.15
C ALA A 66 -6.73 20.01 0.67
N ARG A 67 -6.91 20.26 -0.64
CA ARG A 67 -6.79 21.60 -1.23
C ARG A 67 -7.88 22.55 -0.71
N PHE A 68 -9.13 22.09 -0.66
CA PHE A 68 -10.25 22.88 -0.16
C PHE A 68 -10.01 23.34 1.29
N GLU A 69 -9.63 22.43 2.17
CA GLU A 69 -9.38 22.76 3.58
C GLU A 69 -8.13 23.63 3.75
N ARG A 70 -7.10 23.45 2.92
CA ARG A 70 -5.91 24.33 2.88
C ARG A 70 -6.31 25.76 2.50
N MET A 71 -7.16 25.91 1.48
CA MET A 71 -7.69 27.22 1.06
C MET A 71 -8.62 27.86 2.09
N ARG A 72 -9.21 27.08 3.00
CA ARG A 72 -9.96 27.59 4.17
C ARG A 72 -9.06 28.02 5.33
N GLY A 73 -7.74 27.98 5.16
CA GLY A 73 -6.76 28.42 6.16
C GLY A 73 -6.47 27.37 7.24
N ARG A 74 -6.79 26.10 7.01
CA ARG A 74 -6.40 25.01 7.92
C ARG A 74 -4.97 24.56 7.68
N ASP A 75 -4.36 24.04 8.74
CA ASP A 75 -3.08 23.36 8.66
C ASP A 75 -3.30 21.93 8.15
N VAL A 76 -2.99 21.68 6.87
CA VAL A 76 -3.32 20.43 6.19
C VAL A 76 -2.12 19.50 6.14
N LEU A 77 -2.29 18.29 6.69
CA LEU A 77 -1.41 17.13 6.45
C LEU A 77 -2.16 16.06 5.66
N TRP A 78 -1.87 15.96 4.36
CA TRP A 78 -2.18 14.76 3.59
C TRP A 78 -0.94 13.87 3.58
N GLN A 79 -0.96 12.82 4.42
CA GLN A 79 0.17 11.96 4.72
C GLN A 79 0.33 10.89 3.63
N PRO A 80 1.40 10.93 2.80
CA PRO A 80 1.65 9.91 1.81
C PRO A 80 2.31 8.67 2.43
N GLY A 81 2.14 7.52 1.78
CA GLY A 81 2.86 6.31 2.10
C GLY A 81 2.52 5.15 1.18
N MET A 82 3.23 4.04 1.35
CA MET A 82 3.08 2.81 0.57
C MET A 82 3.01 1.58 1.47
N ASP A 83 2.32 0.55 0.98
CA ASP A 83 2.19 -0.71 1.67
C ASP A 83 3.07 -1.81 1.04
N HIS A 84 3.80 -2.53 1.89
CA HIS A 84 4.56 -3.73 1.57
C HIS A 84 3.70 -4.90 1.11
N ALA A 85 2.41 -4.92 1.46
CA ALA A 85 1.40 -5.88 1.00
C ALA A 85 1.73 -7.38 1.17
N GLY A 86 2.72 -7.72 2.00
CA GLY A 86 3.13 -9.08 2.36
C GLY A 86 3.01 -10.12 1.24
N ILE A 87 1.97 -10.95 1.34
CA ILE A 87 1.65 -12.05 0.40
C ILE A 87 1.56 -11.55 -1.05
N ALA A 88 0.92 -10.41 -1.31
CA ALA A 88 0.72 -9.92 -2.67
C ALA A 88 2.05 -9.53 -3.33
N THR A 89 2.95 -8.87 -2.61
CA THR A 89 4.28 -8.53 -3.12
C THR A 89 5.13 -9.78 -3.32
N GLN A 90 5.08 -10.75 -2.40
CA GLN A 90 5.75 -12.04 -2.59
C GLN A 90 5.29 -12.71 -3.89
N MET A 91 3.98 -12.77 -4.14
CA MET A 91 3.43 -13.37 -5.36
C MET A 91 3.91 -12.68 -6.65
N VAL A 92 3.97 -11.34 -6.65
CA VAL A 92 4.43 -10.57 -7.81
C VAL A 92 5.91 -10.84 -8.09
N VAL A 93 6.75 -10.83 -7.06
CA VAL A 93 8.20 -11.09 -7.20
C VAL A 93 8.44 -12.53 -7.66
N GLU A 94 7.77 -13.53 -7.07
CA GLU A 94 7.88 -14.93 -7.51
C GLU A 94 7.44 -15.10 -8.98
N ARG A 95 6.36 -14.42 -9.40
CA ARG A 95 5.89 -14.46 -10.79
C ARG A 95 6.94 -13.87 -11.75
N GLN A 96 7.54 -12.74 -11.41
CA GLN A 96 8.58 -12.12 -12.25
C GLN A 96 9.84 -12.98 -12.35
N MET A 97 10.26 -13.58 -11.24
CA MET A 97 11.39 -14.52 -11.24
C MET A 97 11.11 -15.68 -12.20
N MET A 98 9.89 -16.23 -12.15
CA MET A 98 9.45 -17.30 -13.07
C MET A 98 9.44 -16.83 -14.54
N GLU A 99 8.90 -15.65 -14.84
CA GLU A 99 8.89 -15.06 -16.19
C GLU A 99 10.31 -14.85 -16.74
N ARG A 100 11.26 -14.50 -15.87
CA ARG A 100 12.69 -14.33 -16.19
C ARG A 100 13.49 -15.63 -16.17
N GLN A 101 12.83 -16.78 -15.94
CA GLN A 101 13.46 -18.10 -15.83
C GLN A 101 14.54 -18.18 -14.73
N GLU A 102 14.37 -17.40 -13.66
CA GLU A 102 15.23 -17.43 -12.48
C GLU A 102 14.88 -18.61 -11.55
N PRO A 103 15.81 -19.11 -10.70
CA PRO A 103 15.50 -20.14 -9.72
C PRO A 103 14.44 -19.66 -8.71
N ASP A 104 13.58 -20.58 -8.26
CA ASP A 104 12.54 -20.25 -7.28
C ASP A 104 13.09 -19.80 -5.91
N ARG A 105 12.22 -19.19 -5.09
CA ARG A 105 12.59 -18.67 -3.77
C ARG A 105 13.19 -19.72 -2.81
N HIS A 106 12.84 -21.00 -2.98
CA HIS A 106 13.38 -22.07 -2.14
C HIS A 106 14.82 -22.40 -2.53
N LYS A 107 15.15 -22.32 -3.82
CA LYS A 107 16.51 -22.53 -4.33
C LYS A 107 17.46 -21.39 -3.96
N ILE A 108 17.01 -20.14 -4.05
CA ILE A 108 17.86 -18.98 -3.71
C ILE A 108 17.96 -18.71 -2.21
N GLY A 109 17.02 -19.25 -1.41
CA GLY A 109 16.98 -19.05 0.03
C GLY A 109 16.35 -17.71 0.45
N ARG A 110 16.13 -17.58 1.77
CA ARG A 110 15.36 -16.45 2.34
C ARG A 110 16.02 -15.10 2.10
N ASP A 111 17.31 -14.97 2.40
CA ASP A 111 17.95 -13.65 2.44
C ASP A 111 18.08 -13.06 1.03
N ALA A 112 18.50 -13.89 0.05
CA ALA A 112 18.53 -13.49 -1.36
C ALA A 112 17.13 -13.15 -1.91
N PHE A 113 16.09 -13.87 -1.47
CA PHE A 113 14.71 -13.54 -1.86
C PHE A 113 14.26 -12.20 -1.26
N VAL A 114 14.58 -11.94 0.01
CA VAL A 114 14.27 -10.66 0.66
C VAL A 114 14.96 -9.49 -0.05
N GLU A 115 16.21 -9.65 -0.49
CA GLU A 115 16.91 -8.64 -1.30
C GLU A 115 16.17 -8.34 -2.62
N LYS A 116 15.68 -9.37 -3.31
CA LYS A 116 14.86 -9.20 -4.51
C LYS A 116 13.56 -8.45 -4.23
N VAL A 117 12.89 -8.72 -3.11
CA VAL A 117 11.68 -8.00 -2.68
C VAL A 117 11.97 -6.52 -2.43
N TRP A 118 13.11 -6.19 -1.81
CA TRP A 118 13.51 -4.79 -1.60
C TRP A 118 13.89 -4.08 -2.90
N ALA A 119 14.56 -4.78 -3.83
CA ALA A 119 14.84 -4.25 -5.16
C ALA A 119 13.53 -3.92 -5.90
N TRP A 120 12.56 -4.82 -5.85
CA TRP A 120 11.22 -4.60 -6.40
C TRP A 120 10.49 -3.42 -5.75
N LYS A 121 10.57 -3.29 -4.42
CA LYS A 121 10.02 -2.13 -3.70
C LYS A 121 10.60 -0.82 -4.21
N GLY A 122 11.91 -0.79 -4.49
CA GLY A 122 12.58 0.39 -5.06
C GLY A 122 12.01 0.78 -6.42
N GLU A 123 11.85 -0.19 -7.32
CA GLU A 123 11.30 0.01 -8.67
C GLU A 123 9.82 0.40 -8.64
N SER A 124 8.96 -0.44 -8.04
CA SER A 124 7.51 -0.22 -8.00
C SER A 124 7.16 1.03 -7.17
N GLY A 125 7.83 1.26 -6.05
CA GLY A 125 7.58 2.42 -5.21
C GLY A 125 7.90 3.75 -5.92
N GLY A 126 9.01 3.80 -6.66
CA GLY A 126 9.36 4.97 -7.47
C GLY A 126 8.31 5.26 -8.55
N GLN A 127 7.80 4.23 -9.22
CA GLN A 127 6.73 4.38 -10.22
C GLN A 127 5.44 4.91 -9.59
N ILE A 128 5.00 4.34 -8.47
CA ILE A 128 3.78 4.75 -7.75
C ILE A 128 3.85 6.22 -7.35
N ILE A 129 4.95 6.65 -6.73
CA ILE A 129 5.14 8.05 -6.32
C ILE A 129 5.07 8.98 -7.53
N ASN A 130 5.75 8.63 -8.62
CA ASN A 130 5.75 9.44 -9.84
C ASN A 130 4.35 9.54 -10.45
N GLN A 131 3.56 8.47 -10.43
CA GLN A 131 2.17 8.50 -10.88
C GLN A 131 1.31 9.42 -10.01
N LEU A 132 1.42 9.35 -8.68
CA LEU A 132 0.69 10.24 -7.77
C LEU A 132 1.09 11.71 -7.93
N LYS A 133 2.38 12.00 -8.06
CA LYS A 133 2.87 13.33 -8.38
C LYS A 133 2.34 13.82 -9.73
N ARG A 134 2.30 12.94 -10.74
CA ARG A 134 1.85 13.29 -12.09
C ARG A 134 0.37 13.65 -12.14
N ILE A 135 -0.48 13.00 -11.35
CA ILE A 135 -1.90 13.37 -11.22
C ILE A 135 -2.12 14.61 -10.31
N GLY A 136 -1.03 15.23 -9.82
CA GLY A 136 -1.09 16.48 -9.06
C GLY A 136 -1.41 16.30 -7.57
N ALA A 137 -1.16 15.14 -6.97
CA ALA A 137 -1.45 14.92 -5.55
C ALA A 137 -0.67 15.90 -4.65
N SER A 138 -1.39 16.71 -3.87
CA SER A 138 -0.85 17.72 -2.95
C SER A 138 -0.45 17.17 -1.56
N CYS A 139 0.19 16.00 -1.55
CA CYS A 139 0.70 15.34 -0.35
C CYS A 139 1.94 16.03 0.22
N ASP A 140 2.20 15.81 1.51
CA ASP A 140 3.50 16.15 2.13
C ASP A 140 4.53 15.05 1.85
N TRP A 141 5.15 15.10 0.66
CA TRP A 141 6.16 14.12 0.22
C TRP A 141 7.37 14.02 1.15
N GLY A 142 7.68 15.09 1.91
CA GLY A 142 8.77 15.07 2.89
C GLY A 142 8.49 14.16 4.10
N ARG A 143 7.27 13.66 4.24
CA ARG A 143 6.83 12.78 5.32
C ARG A 143 6.49 11.36 4.86
N GLU A 144 6.80 10.99 3.63
CA GLU A 144 6.47 9.66 3.07
C GLU A 144 6.79 8.52 4.05
N ARG A 145 5.85 7.57 4.17
CA ARG A 145 6.00 6.37 4.99
C ARG A 145 5.95 5.09 4.19
N PHE A 146 6.62 4.07 4.68
CA PHE A 146 6.50 2.72 4.16
C PHE A 146 6.20 1.77 5.30
N THR A 147 5.25 0.84 5.14
CA THR A 147 4.78 -0.01 6.26
C THR A 147 5.89 -0.83 6.93
N MET A 148 6.97 -1.13 6.21
CA MET A 148 8.17 -1.80 6.75
C MET A 148 9.34 -0.84 7.04
N ASP A 149 9.10 0.48 7.09
CA ASP A 149 10.10 1.44 7.57
C ASP A 149 10.33 1.30 9.08
N GLU A 150 11.44 1.87 9.57
CA GLU A 150 11.83 1.75 10.98
C GLU A 150 10.76 2.30 11.95
N GLY A 151 10.08 3.39 11.56
CA GLY A 151 9.06 4.03 12.39
C GLY A 151 7.81 3.17 12.53
N LEU A 152 7.26 2.70 11.42
CA LEU A 152 6.07 1.88 11.39
C LEU A 152 6.33 0.46 11.91
N SER A 153 7.50 -0.11 11.66
CA SER A 153 7.89 -1.42 12.23
C SER A 153 7.94 -1.39 13.76
N ARG A 154 8.46 -0.29 14.34
CA ARG A 154 8.41 -0.09 15.80
C ARG A 154 6.99 0.08 16.31
N ALA A 155 6.13 0.80 15.58
CA ALA A 155 4.73 0.97 15.95
C ALA A 155 3.99 -0.38 16.00
N VAL A 156 4.17 -1.23 14.98
CA VAL A 156 3.59 -2.59 14.96
C VAL A 156 4.12 -3.43 16.12
N THR A 157 5.43 -3.41 16.37
CA THR A 157 6.03 -4.16 17.49
C THR A 157 5.46 -3.71 18.84
N LYS A 158 5.33 -2.40 19.06
CA LYS A 158 4.73 -1.84 20.27
C LYS A 158 3.30 -2.33 20.45
N VAL A 159 2.46 -2.19 19.43
CA VAL A 159 1.04 -2.60 19.50
C VAL A 159 0.92 -4.10 19.74
N PHE A 160 1.73 -4.93 19.06
CA PHE A 160 1.76 -6.36 19.28
C PHE A 160 2.08 -6.70 20.74
N VAL A 161 3.13 -6.10 21.32
CA VAL A 161 3.54 -6.33 22.71
C VAL A 161 2.47 -5.85 23.69
N ASP A 162 1.85 -4.70 23.44
CA ASP A 162 0.79 -4.15 24.29
C ASP A 162 -0.45 -5.08 24.27
N LEU A 163 -0.89 -5.54 23.10
CA LEU A 163 -2.01 -6.46 22.96
C LEU A 163 -1.71 -7.85 23.55
N TYR A 164 -0.47 -8.33 23.42
CA TYR A 164 -0.04 -9.57 24.07
C TYR A 164 -0.06 -9.45 25.59
N ARG A 165 0.45 -8.36 26.15
CA ARG A 165 0.43 -8.09 27.61
C ARG A 165 -0.99 -7.92 28.15
N ALA A 166 -1.91 -7.41 27.34
CA ALA A 166 -3.33 -7.32 27.67
C ALA A 166 -4.08 -8.66 27.56
N GLY A 167 -3.43 -9.75 27.13
CA GLY A 167 -4.05 -11.06 26.95
C GLY A 167 -4.92 -11.19 25.69
N LEU A 168 -4.82 -10.23 24.76
CA LEU A 168 -5.61 -10.20 23.50
C LEU A 168 -4.92 -10.93 22.35
N ILE A 169 -3.60 -11.13 22.42
CA ILE A 169 -2.83 -11.97 21.51
C ILE A 169 -2.35 -13.20 22.26
N TYR A 170 -2.53 -14.37 21.65
CA TYR A 170 -2.12 -15.65 22.23
C TYR A 170 -1.63 -16.61 21.14
N LYS A 171 -1.00 -17.71 21.55
CA LYS A 171 -0.55 -18.79 20.68
C LYS A 171 -1.30 -20.06 21.03
N ASP A 172 -1.89 -20.70 20.02
CA ASP A 172 -2.69 -21.91 20.20
C ASP A 172 -2.64 -22.78 18.92
N LYS A 173 -3.08 -24.04 19.02
CA LYS A 173 -3.29 -24.93 17.88
C LYS A 173 -4.76 -24.89 17.50
N ARG A 174 -5.10 -24.08 16.49
CA ARG A 174 -6.47 -23.95 15.97
C ARG A 174 -6.56 -24.39 14.51
N LEU A 175 -7.78 -24.71 14.09
CA LEU A 175 -8.08 -24.83 12.67
C LEU A 175 -7.86 -23.47 12.01
N VAL A 176 -7.15 -23.47 10.88
CA VAL A 176 -6.84 -22.27 10.11
C VAL A 176 -7.10 -22.53 8.64
N ASN A 177 -7.40 -21.48 7.88
CA ASN A 177 -7.37 -21.56 6.43
C ASN A 177 -5.91 -21.62 6.00
N TRP A 178 -5.51 -22.69 5.33
CA TRP A 178 -4.13 -22.91 4.88
C TRP A 178 -4.07 -22.86 3.36
N ASP A 179 -3.23 -21.98 2.82
CA ASP A 179 -2.91 -21.96 1.40
C ASP A 179 -1.79 -22.98 1.10
N PRO A 180 -2.05 -24.08 0.37
CA PRO A 180 -1.04 -25.09 0.08
C PRO A 180 0.02 -24.64 -0.93
N LYS A 181 -0.28 -23.62 -1.75
CA LYS A 181 0.66 -23.06 -2.75
C LYS A 181 1.63 -22.10 -2.09
N LEU A 182 1.11 -21.13 -1.33
CA LEU A 182 1.93 -20.13 -0.64
C LEU A 182 2.59 -20.69 0.63
N ARG A 183 2.01 -21.76 1.19
CA ARG A 183 2.44 -22.42 2.43
C ARG A 183 2.36 -21.47 3.63
N THR A 184 1.23 -20.82 3.80
CA THR A 184 0.93 -19.93 4.93
C THR A 184 -0.52 -20.06 5.36
N ALA A 185 -0.81 -19.73 6.62
CA ALA A 185 -2.17 -19.48 7.06
C ALA A 185 -2.66 -18.14 6.50
N ILE A 186 -3.96 -18.06 6.21
CA ILE A 186 -4.66 -16.85 5.77
C ILE A 186 -5.88 -16.60 6.64
N SER A 187 -6.25 -15.33 6.80
CA SER A 187 -7.44 -14.92 7.52
C SER A 187 -8.72 -15.23 6.74
N ASP A 188 -9.87 -15.30 7.41
CA ASP A 188 -11.17 -15.51 6.74
C ASP A 188 -11.46 -14.42 5.70
N LEU A 189 -11.00 -13.18 5.93
CA LEU A 189 -11.17 -12.05 4.99
C LEU A 189 -10.35 -12.20 3.70
N GLU A 190 -9.36 -13.10 3.68
CA GLU A 190 -8.54 -13.40 2.51
C GLU A 190 -9.06 -14.62 1.74
N VAL A 191 -10.11 -15.29 2.22
CA VAL A 191 -10.72 -16.46 1.57
C VAL A 191 -11.92 -16.04 0.73
N GLU A 192 -11.81 -16.24 -0.59
CA GLU A 192 -12.93 -16.08 -1.51
C GLU A 192 -13.67 -17.42 -1.69
N GLN A 193 -14.99 -17.41 -1.46
CA GLN A 193 -15.85 -18.58 -1.66
C GLN A 193 -16.33 -18.63 -3.10
N VAL A 194 -15.89 -19.65 -3.85
CA VAL A 194 -16.24 -19.85 -5.26
C VAL A 194 -17.07 -21.13 -5.41
N GLU A 195 -18.24 -21.02 -6.03
CA GLU A 195 -19.09 -22.17 -6.32
C GLU A 195 -18.40 -23.11 -7.33
N THR A 196 -18.29 -24.38 -6.98
CA THR A 196 -17.63 -25.39 -7.82
C THR A 196 -18.41 -26.69 -7.87
N LYS A 197 -18.37 -27.37 -9.02
CA LYS A 197 -19.02 -28.68 -9.19
C LYS A 197 -18.23 -29.75 -8.44
N GLY A 198 -18.73 -30.14 -7.27
CA GLY A 198 -18.20 -31.24 -6.47
C GLY A 198 -18.95 -32.55 -6.68
N LYS A 199 -18.67 -33.52 -5.81
CA LYS A 199 -19.41 -34.78 -5.70
C LYS A 199 -19.76 -35.01 -4.23
N LEU A 200 -21.03 -35.31 -3.95
CA LEU A 200 -21.50 -35.69 -2.63
C LEU A 200 -21.57 -37.22 -2.57
N TYR A 201 -20.62 -37.84 -1.86
CA TYR A 201 -20.56 -39.30 -1.70
C TYR A 201 -21.25 -39.72 -0.41
N HIS A 202 -21.96 -40.85 -0.45
CA HIS A 202 -22.62 -41.43 0.71
C HIS A 202 -21.90 -42.72 1.12
N PHE A 203 -21.50 -42.81 2.39
CA PHE A 203 -20.84 -43.97 2.97
C PHE A 203 -21.69 -44.53 4.12
N LYS A 204 -21.82 -45.86 4.19
CA LYS A 204 -22.43 -46.59 5.31
C LYS A 204 -21.40 -47.53 5.89
N TYR A 205 -21.21 -47.50 7.21
CA TYR A 205 -20.28 -48.37 7.92
C TYR A 205 -21.04 -49.25 8.92
N PRO A 206 -20.70 -50.54 9.07
CA PRO A 206 -21.31 -51.40 10.09
C PRO A 206 -20.90 -50.94 11.50
N ILE A 207 -21.80 -51.15 12.46
CA ILE A 207 -21.53 -51.01 13.90
C ILE A 207 -21.38 -52.40 14.52
N GLU A 208 -20.62 -52.51 15.60
CA GLU A 208 -20.48 -53.76 16.34
C GLU A 208 -21.77 -54.03 17.14
N GLY A 209 -22.44 -55.15 16.85
CA GLY A 209 -23.71 -55.57 17.45
C GLY A 209 -24.17 -56.94 16.96
#